data_AF-A0A8J6YDB0-F1
#
_entry.id   AF-A0A8J6YDB0-F1
#
_cell.length_a   1.000
_cell.length_b   1.000
_cell.length_c   1.000
_cell.angle_alpha   90.00
_cell.angle_beta   90.00
_cell.angle_gamma   90.00
#
_symmetry.space_group_name_H-M   'P 1'
#
loop_
_entity.id
_entity.type
_entity.pdbx_description
1 polymer ?
#
loop_
_entity_poly.entity_id
_entity_poly.type
_entity_poly.pdbx_seq_one_letter_code
_entity_poly.pdbx_strand_id
1 'polypeptide(L)'
;MLFACSDPETPVSAVDAGDFPSLTGPYLGQEPPGQEPELFAPGLVSTGAQELSICFSPAGDEVYFFVCGPTFNPRIILHSRRQDSTWTTPRETGFFDADRTDSYPFVAPDGERIFFCSSRAAGDS
;
A
#
# COMPACT_ATOMS: atom_id res chain seq x y z
N MET A 1 26.93 -14.07 10.65
CA MET A 1 26.47 -13.70 9.30
C MET A 1 25.64 -14.87 8.80
N LEU A 2 24.31 -14.80 8.96
CA LEU A 2 23.39 -15.87 8.56
C LEU A 2 22.66 -15.37 7.32
N PHE A 3 22.87 -16.03 6.19
CA PHE A 3 22.15 -15.77 4.95
C PHE A 3 20.83 -16.54 5.03
N ALA A 4 19.70 -15.84 5.09
CA ALA A 4 18.40 -16.46 4.83
C ALA A 4 18.24 -16.57 3.30
N CYS A 5 17.97 -17.79 2.81
CA CYS A 5 17.63 -18.03 1.41
C CYS A 5 16.42 -17.18 1.04
N SER A 6 16.58 -16.32 0.03
CA SER A 6 15.46 -15.71 -0.69
C SER A 6 14.94 -16.73 -1.69
N ASP A 7 13.68 -17.14 -1.56
CA ASP A 7 12.99 -17.85 -2.63
C ASP A 7 12.76 -16.89 -3.80
N PRO A 8 13.06 -17.28 -5.05
CA PRO A 8 12.82 -16.45 -6.22
C PRO A 8 11.35 -16.53 -6.65
N GLU A 9 10.77 -15.36 -6.92
CA GLU A 9 9.60 -15.14 -7.77
C GLU A 9 8.26 -15.73 -7.28
N THR A 10 7.66 -15.10 -6.27
CA THR A 10 6.19 -15.00 -6.30
C THR A 10 5.88 -13.68 -7.00
N PRO A 11 5.30 -13.69 -8.22
CA PRO A 11 4.77 -12.45 -8.77
C PRO A 11 3.76 -11.91 -7.76
N VAL A 12 3.84 -10.61 -7.45
CA VAL A 12 2.80 -9.89 -6.70
C VAL A 12 1.57 -9.84 -7.61
N SER A 13 0.91 -10.98 -7.81
CA SER A 13 -0.37 -11.06 -8.49
C SER A 13 -1.39 -10.48 -7.54
N ALA A 14 -2.11 -9.46 -8.01
CA ALA A 14 -3.29 -8.92 -7.36
C ALA A 14 -4.14 -10.10 -6.82
N VAL A 15 -4.34 -10.13 -5.51
CA VAL A 15 -5.22 -11.14 -4.91
C VAL A 15 -6.59 -11.01 -5.57
N ASP A 16 -7.11 -12.13 -6.08
CA ASP A 16 -8.44 -12.17 -6.66
C ASP A 16 -9.44 -11.64 -5.61
N ALA A 17 -10.39 -10.81 -6.05
CA ALA A 17 -11.31 -10.10 -5.16
C ALA A 17 -12.16 -11.02 -4.27
N GLY A 18 -12.20 -12.33 -4.57
CA GLY A 18 -12.98 -13.34 -3.86
C GLY A 18 -12.28 -14.01 -2.68
N ASP A 19 -10.98 -13.80 -2.45
CA ASP A 19 -10.20 -14.50 -1.41
C ASP A 19 -9.52 -13.56 -0.40
N PHE A 20 -9.92 -12.28 -0.39
CA PHE A 20 -9.39 -11.32 0.57
C PHE A 20 -10.05 -11.49 1.95
N PRO A 21 -9.27 -11.61 3.04
CA PRO A 21 -9.83 -11.80 4.37
C PRO A 21 -10.66 -10.59 4.81
N SER A 22 -11.73 -10.83 5.56
CA SER A 22 -12.53 -9.78 6.19
C SER A 22 -11.77 -9.14 7.35
N LEU A 23 -10.91 -8.17 7.04
CA LEU A 23 -10.13 -7.43 8.02
C LEU A 23 -10.95 -6.25 8.57
N THR A 24 -11.11 -6.18 9.89
CA THR A 24 -11.92 -5.14 10.55
C THR A 24 -11.10 -4.24 11.47
N GLY A 25 -11.69 -3.14 11.92
CA GLY A 25 -11.04 -2.22 12.86
C GLY A 25 -10.03 -1.26 12.19
N PRO A 26 -9.38 -0.37 12.96
CA PRO A 26 -8.53 0.68 12.38
C PRO A 26 -7.13 0.20 11.93
N TYR A 27 -6.67 -0.98 12.37
CA TYR A 27 -5.33 -1.51 12.09
C TYR A 27 -5.37 -2.74 11.18
N LEU A 28 -6.24 -2.74 10.16
CA LEU A 28 -6.35 -3.84 9.17
C LEU A 28 -6.46 -5.23 9.81
N GLY A 29 -7.31 -5.37 10.84
CA GLY A 29 -7.51 -6.63 11.57
C GLY A 29 -6.49 -6.91 12.67
N GLN A 30 -5.48 -6.06 12.87
CA GLN A 30 -4.54 -6.16 13.98
C GLN A 30 -5.05 -5.44 15.24
N GLU A 31 -4.52 -5.83 16.39
CA GLU A 31 -4.61 -5.02 17.61
C GLU A 31 -3.78 -3.74 17.48
N PRO A 32 -4.16 -2.63 18.14
CA PRO A 32 -3.32 -1.43 18.17
C PRO A 32 -1.92 -1.74 18.73
N PRO A 33 -0.86 -1.15 18.16
CA PRO A 33 0.50 -1.44 18.59
C PRO A 33 0.74 -0.99 20.04
N GLY A 34 1.50 -1.79 20.77
CA GLY A 34 1.98 -1.45 22.11
C GLY A 34 3.24 -0.60 22.10
N GLN A 35 4.08 -0.80 23.13
CA GLN A 35 5.40 -0.16 23.19
C GLN A 35 6.51 -0.99 22.53
N GLU A 36 6.22 -2.23 22.18
CA GLU A 36 7.15 -3.11 21.47
C GLU A 36 6.92 -2.99 19.96
N PRO A 37 7.99 -2.87 19.14
CA PRO A 37 7.86 -2.83 17.69
C PRO A 37 7.33 -4.15 17.14
N GLU A 38 6.30 -4.08 16.28
CA GLU A 38 5.68 -5.21 15.61
C GLU A 38 5.56 -4.96 14.11
N LEU A 39 5.46 -6.04 13.33
CA LEU A 39 5.28 -5.94 11.89
C LEU A 39 3.86 -5.44 11.57
N PHE A 40 3.77 -4.39 10.76
CA PHE A 40 2.49 -3.83 10.35
C PHE A 40 1.91 -4.59 9.15
N ALA A 41 0.65 -5.00 9.29
CA ALA A 41 -0.17 -5.77 8.36
C ALA A 41 0.62 -6.84 7.58
N PRO A 42 1.11 -7.90 8.25
CA PRO A 42 1.90 -8.95 7.61
C PRO A 42 1.16 -9.61 6.45
N GLY A 43 1.84 -9.81 5.32
CA GLY A 43 1.24 -10.39 4.11
C GLY A 43 0.31 -9.45 3.34
N LEU A 44 0.07 -8.24 3.84
CA LEU A 44 -0.79 -7.24 3.21
C LEU A 44 -0.03 -5.97 2.82
N VAL A 45 0.61 -5.34 3.80
CA VAL A 45 1.52 -4.21 3.61
C VAL A 45 2.96 -4.69 3.67
N SER A 46 3.27 -5.54 4.64
CA SER A 46 4.60 -6.14 4.78
C SER A 46 4.64 -7.48 4.07
N THR A 47 4.94 -7.48 2.77
CA THR A 47 4.91 -8.68 1.90
C THR A 47 6.30 -9.23 1.58
N GLY A 48 7.35 -8.48 1.90
CA GLY A 48 8.73 -8.80 1.52
C GLY A 48 9.14 -8.19 0.17
N ALA A 49 8.24 -7.43 -0.46
CA ALA A 49 8.58 -6.54 -1.57
C ALA A 49 9.38 -5.34 -1.04
N GLN A 50 9.56 -4.31 -1.88
CA GLN A 50 10.10 -3.04 -1.41
C GLN A 50 8.93 -2.10 -1.11
N GLU A 51 8.45 -2.11 0.13
CA GLU A 51 7.40 -1.22 0.59
C GLU A 51 7.98 0.00 1.32
N LEU A 52 7.50 1.17 0.95
CA LEU A 52 7.92 2.46 1.47
C LEU A 52 6.69 3.31 1.73
N SER A 53 6.86 4.37 2.52
CA SER A 53 5.90 5.46 2.71
C SER A 53 4.43 5.04 2.73
N ILE A 54 3.95 4.76 3.94
CA ILE A 54 2.54 4.55 4.22
C ILE A 54 1.92 5.81 4.80
N CYS A 55 0.71 6.16 4.38
CA CYS A 55 -0.08 7.21 5.00
C CYS A 55 -1.55 6.82 5.12
N PHE A 56 -2.19 7.32 6.17
CA PHE A 56 -3.61 7.15 6.42
C PHE A 56 -4.33 8.46 6.17
N SER A 57 -5.56 8.36 5.69
CA SER A 57 -6.51 9.48 5.70
C SER A 57 -6.73 10.01 7.13
N PRO A 58 -7.08 11.30 7.30
CA PRO A 58 -7.43 11.85 8.61
C PRO A 58 -8.58 11.11 9.32
N ALA A 59 -9.52 10.55 8.56
CA ALA A 59 -10.62 9.74 9.09
C ALA A 59 -10.20 8.32 9.49
N GLY A 60 -9.01 7.87 9.09
CA GLY A 60 -8.48 6.55 9.42
C GLY A 60 -9.23 5.39 8.74
N ASP A 61 -9.91 5.66 7.62
CA ASP A 61 -10.67 4.68 6.85
C ASP A 61 -10.09 4.45 5.44
N GLU A 62 -9.10 5.23 5.02
CA GLU A 62 -8.26 4.95 3.85
C GLU A 62 -6.78 4.87 4.20
N VAL A 63 -6.06 3.99 3.50
CA VAL A 63 -4.60 3.84 3.58
C VAL A 63 -4.00 3.81 2.18
N TYR A 64 -2.86 4.47 2.02
CA TYR A 64 -2.08 4.52 0.80
C TYR A 64 -0.64 4.13 1.12
N PHE A 65 -0.03 3.28 0.29
CA PHE A 65 1.36 2.87 0.49
C PHE A 65 2.08 2.65 -0.84
N PHE A 66 3.37 2.93 -0.85
CA PHE A 66 4.20 2.85 -2.04
C PHE A 66 4.95 1.50 -2.08
N VAL A 67 4.83 0.79 -3.20
CA VAL A 67 5.58 -0.44 -3.48
C VAL A 67 6.43 -0.23 -4.74
N CYS A 68 7.69 -0.68 -4.72
CA CYS A 68 8.53 -0.66 -5.91
C CYS A 68 9.22 -1.99 -6.22
N GLY A 69 9.58 -2.17 -7.49
CA GLY A 69 10.38 -3.30 -7.95
C GLY A 69 11.90 -3.11 -7.72
N PRO A 70 12.73 -4.15 -7.96
CA PRO A 70 14.14 -4.24 -7.58
C PRO A 70 15.07 -3.09 -8.04
N THR A 71 14.68 -2.36 -9.08
CA THR A 71 15.43 -1.21 -9.63
C THR A 71 14.71 0.11 -9.39
N PHE A 72 13.85 0.17 -8.36
CA PHE A 72 12.94 1.28 -8.09
C PHE A 72 11.92 1.52 -9.21
N ASN A 73 11.55 0.43 -9.91
CA ASN A 73 10.63 0.41 -11.06
C ASN A 73 9.98 -0.99 -11.16
N PRO A 74 8.65 -1.13 -11.37
CA PRO A 74 7.62 -0.09 -11.34
C PRO A 74 7.54 0.62 -10.00
N ARG A 75 6.97 1.84 -9.99
CA ARG A 75 6.60 2.55 -8.77
C ARG A 75 5.09 2.63 -8.70
N ILE A 76 4.52 2.05 -7.66
CA ILE A 76 3.08 1.82 -7.56
C ILE A 76 2.60 2.34 -6.21
N ILE A 77 1.54 3.15 -6.23
CA ILE A 77 0.78 3.48 -5.03
C ILE A 77 -0.40 2.52 -4.94
N LEU A 78 -0.46 1.75 -3.86
CA LEU A 78 -1.58 0.89 -3.53
C LEU A 78 -2.49 1.60 -2.53
N HIS A 79 -3.80 1.37 -2.66
CA HIS A 79 -4.84 1.93 -1.82
C HIS A 79 -5.78 0.85 -1.31
N SER A 80 -6.15 0.97 -0.03
CA SER A 80 -7.24 0.22 0.56
C SER A 80 -8.16 1.16 1.34
N ARG A 81 -9.46 0.86 1.31
CA ARG A 81 -10.48 1.62 2.03
C ARG A 81 -11.32 0.69 2.90
N ARG A 82 -11.64 1.14 4.10
CA ARG A 82 -12.56 0.47 5.02
C ARG A 82 -14.00 0.87 4.68
N GLN A 83 -14.76 -0.07 4.15
CA GLN A 83 -16.19 0.08 3.83
C GLN A 83 -16.97 -0.93 4.67
N ASP A 84 -18.07 -0.48 5.28
CA ASP A 84 -18.89 -1.32 6.16
C ASP A 84 -18.06 -2.07 7.23
N SER A 85 -17.12 -1.34 7.85
CA SER A 85 -16.16 -1.83 8.85
C SER A 85 -15.11 -2.82 8.36
N THR A 86 -15.07 -3.14 7.06
CA THR A 86 -14.13 -4.10 6.47
C THR A 86 -13.20 -3.41 5.47
N TRP A 87 -11.90 -3.70 5.55
CA TRP A 87 -10.94 -3.21 4.56
C TRP A 87 -11.10 -3.91 3.22
N THR A 88 -10.97 -3.16 2.13
CA THR A 88 -10.89 -3.75 0.79
C THR A 88 -9.51 -4.31 0.52
N THR A 89 -9.42 -5.26 -0.41
CA THR A 89 -8.17 -5.61 -1.07
C THR A 89 -7.40 -4.35 -1.50
N PRO A 90 -6.11 -4.20 -1.17
CA PRO A 90 -5.29 -3.12 -1.72
C PRO A 90 -5.24 -3.22 -3.24
N ARG A 91 -5.54 -2.13 -3.92
CA ARG A 91 -5.53 -2.04 -5.38
C ARG A 91 -4.67 -0.88 -5.81
N GLU A 92 -4.13 -0.97 -7.03
CA GLU A 92 -3.59 0.20 -7.71
C GLU A 92 -4.68 1.27 -7.76
N THR A 93 -4.29 2.48 -7.38
CA THR A 93 -5.19 3.63 -7.40
C THR A 93 -5.60 3.96 -8.84
N GLY A 94 -6.91 3.95 -9.13
CA GLY A 94 -7.44 4.08 -10.51
C GLY A 94 -7.29 5.46 -11.17
N PHE A 95 -6.74 6.45 -10.48
CA PHE A 95 -6.40 7.78 -11.04
C PHE A 95 -4.96 7.84 -11.56
N PHE A 96 -4.23 6.72 -11.49
CA PHE A 96 -2.83 6.65 -11.86
C PHE A 96 -2.69 5.90 -13.17
N ASP A 97 -2.02 6.51 -14.15
CA ASP A 97 -1.89 5.95 -15.50
C ASP A 97 -1.08 4.66 -15.52
N ALA A 98 -1.27 3.92 -16.60
CA ALA A 98 -0.66 2.60 -16.82
C ALA A 98 0.88 2.60 -16.85
N ASP A 99 1.54 3.76 -16.85
CA ASP A 99 2.99 3.88 -16.93
C ASP A 99 3.71 3.65 -15.59
N ARG A 100 2.99 3.50 -14.47
CA ARG A 100 3.51 3.00 -13.17
C ARG A 100 4.73 3.77 -12.66
N THR A 101 4.58 5.08 -12.44
CA THR A 101 5.70 5.97 -12.10
C THR A 101 5.53 6.79 -10.83
N ASP A 102 4.58 6.45 -9.96
CA ASP A 102 4.18 7.29 -8.83
C ASP A 102 4.63 6.73 -7.47
N SER A 103 5.00 7.62 -6.57
CA SER A 103 5.59 7.25 -5.29
C SER A 103 5.31 8.27 -4.19
N TYR A 104 5.62 7.88 -2.95
CA TYR A 104 5.58 8.75 -1.77
C TYR A 104 4.23 9.45 -1.55
N PRO A 105 3.13 8.69 -1.37
CA PRO A 105 1.82 9.27 -1.12
C PRO A 105 1.81 10.06 0.20
N PHE A 106 1.09 11.17 0.20
CA PHE A 106 0.77 11.96 1.38
C PHE A 106 -0.67 12.48 1.30
N VAL A 107 -1.51 12.07 2.25
CA VAL A 107 -2.87 12.61 2.37
C VAL A 107 -2.83 13.96 3.08
N ALA A 108 -3.48 14.97 2.50
CA ALA A 108 -3.58 16.29 3.08
C ALA A 108 -4.41 16.26 4.39
N PRO A 109 -4.19 17.20 5.34
CA PRO A 109 -4.94 17.24 6.60
C PRO A 109 -6.45 17.43 6.43
N ASP A 110 -6.89 18.02 5.32
CA ASP A 110 -8.31 18.16 4.97
C ASP A 110 -8.93 16.85 4.48
N GLY A 111 -8.12 15.85 4.12
CA GLY A 111 -8.57 14.57 3.57
C GLY A 111 -9.06 14.65 2.13
N GLU A 112 -9.03 15.82 1.50
CA GLU A 112 -9.61 16.05 0.17
C GLU A 112 -8.60 15.82 -0.96
N ARG A 113 -7.30 15.79 -0.62
CA ARG A 113 -6.21 15.72 -1.59
C ARG A 113 -5.14 14.73 -1.19
N ILE A 114 -4.54 14.15 -2.21
CA ILE A 114 -3.34 13.32 -2.09
C ILE A 114 -2.24 13.96 -2.93
N PHE A 115 -1.07 14.11 -2.33
CA PHE A 115 0.15 14.50 -3.01
C PHE A 115 1.04 13.27 -3.21
N PHE A 116 1.76 13.22 -4.32
CA PHE A 116 2.68 12.15 -4.65
C PHE A 116 3.77 12.66 -5.59
N CYS A 117 4.89 11.95 -5.68
CA CYS A 117 5.90 12.18 -6.69
C CYS A 117 5.54 11.40 -7.94
N SER A 118 5.57 12.05 -9.11
CA SER A 118 5.34 11.42 -10.40
C SER A 118 6.51 11.68 -11.34
N SER A 119 6.82 10.73 -12.22
CA SER A 119 7.74 10.96 -13.34
C SER A 119 7.04 11.03 -14.70
N ARG A 120 5.72 11.18 -14.71
CA ARG A 120 4.97 11.46 -15.94
C ARG A 120 5.36 12.82 -16.51
N ALA A 121 5.29 12.96 -17.83
CA ALA A 121 5.51 14.24 -18.46
C ALA A 121 4.38 15.21 -18.07
N ALA A 122 4.73 16.48 -17.87
CA ALA A 122 3.72 17.50 -17.61
C ALA A 122 2.81 17.66 -18.84
N GLY A 123 1.55 17.26 -18.73
CA GLY A 123 0.55 17.35 -19.80
C GLY A 123 -0.31 16.10 -20.01
N ASP A 124 0.09 14.96 -19.45
CA ASP A 124 -0.62 13.67 -19.58
C ASP A 124 -1.59 13.42 -18.41
N SER A 125 -2.30 14.45 -17.95
CA SER A 125 -3.21 14.41 -16.78
C SER A 125 -4.68 14.55 -17.18
#